data_AF-A0A7V3N1H8-F1
#
_entry.id   AF-A0A7V3N1H8-F1
#
_cell.length_a   1.000
_cell.length_b   1.000
_cell.length_c   1.000
_cell.angle_alpha   90.00
_cell.angle_beta   90.00
_cell.angle_gamma   90.00
#
_symmetry.space_group_name_H-M   'P 1'
#
loop_
_entity.id
_entity.type
_entity.pdbx_description
1 polymer ?
#
loop_
_entity_poly.entity_id
_entity_poly.type
_entity_poly.pdbx_seq_one_letter_code
_entity_poly.pdbx_strand_id
1 'polypeptide(L)'
;MIMSFTHEISMPADLPKVAPTGRRVMLPVVVVMGIQNGKVAYERIYWDQASLLAQIGGLSAECAPSDATRRNSVEKFTLKTAVEPSGRLST
;
A
#
# COMPACT_ATOMS: atom_id res chain seq x y z
N MET A 1 -6.27 9.39 -4.37
CA MET A 1 -5.50 9.06 -5.60
C MET A 1 -5.98 7.72 -6.12
N ILE A 2 -5.88 7.41 -7.42
CA ILE A 2 -6.14 6.07 -7.97
C ILE A 2 -4.83 5.50 -8.49
N MET A 3 -4.48 4.28 -8.07
CA MET A 3 -3.36 3.50 -8.58
C MET A 3 -3.87 2.53 -9.65
N SER A 4 -3.22 2.51 -10.82
CA SER A 4 -3.57 1.63 -11.95
C SER A 4 -2.30 1.01 -12.52
N PHE A 5 -2.26 -0.31 -12.62
CA PHE A 5 -1.16 -1.06 -13.23
C PHE A 5 -1.63 -2.39 -13.80
N THR A 6 -0.82 -3.01 -14.65
CA THR A 6 -0.98 -4.41 -15.06
C THR A 6 0.06 -5.25 -14.33
N HIS A 7 -0.34 -6.35 -13.70
CA HIS A 7 0.57 -7.21 -12.93
C HIS A 7 1.42 -8.10 -13.84
N GLU A 8 2.36 -7.48 -14.57
CA GLU A 8 3.25 -8.12 -15.56
C GLU A 8 4.60 -8.54 -14.96
N ILE A 9 5.00 -7.93 -13.85
CA ILE A 9 6.26 -8.21 -13.16
C ILE A 9 6.00 -8.68 -11.74
N SER A 10 6.93 -9.45 -11.18
CA SER A 10 6.86 -9.91 -9.79
C SER A 10 7.02 -8.72 -8.84
N MET A 11 6.07 -8.57 -7.92
CA MET A 11 6.05 -7.49 -6.93
C MET A 11 6.10 -8.07 -5.51
N PRO A 12 7.24 -8.64 -5.08
CA PRO A 12 7.32 -9.39 -3.82
C PRO A 12 7.07 -8.54 -2.56
N ALA A 13 7.19 -7.20 -2.66
CA ALA A 13 6.86 -6.29 -1.57
C ALA A 13 5.35 -6.21 -1.30
N ASP A 14 4.56 -6.20 -2.37
CA ASP A 14 3.10 -5.97 -2.31
C ASP A 14 2.31 -7.28 -2.42
N LEU A 15 2.87 -8.24 -3.17
CA LEU A 15 2.27 -9.51 -3.55
C LEU A 15 3.28 -10.65 -3.33
N PRO A 16 3.62 -10.96 -2.07
CA PRO A 16 4.57 -12.02 -1.75
C PRO A 16 4.04 -13.37 -2.26
N LYS A 17 4.89 -14.09 -3.01
CA LYS A 17 4.60 -15.41 -3.59
C LYS A 17 3.47 -15.44 -4.63
N VAL A 18 3.08 -14.30 -5.19
CA VAL A 18 2.14 -14.25 -6.33
C VAL A 18 2.95 -14.02 -7.60
N ALA A 19 2.83 -14.94 -8.56
CA ALA A 19 3.44 -14.76 -9.88
C ALA A 19 2.70 -13.66 -10.68
N PRO A 20 3.36 -13.01 -11.66
CA PRO A 20 2.70 -12.09 -12.57
C PRO A 20 1.43 -12.70 -13.17
N THR A 21 0.30 -12.01 -13.04
CA THR A 21 -1.00 -12.51 -13.48
C THR A 21 -1.45 -11.93 -14.82
N GLY A 22 -0.78 -10.89 -15.32
CA GLY A 22 -1.16 -10.15 -16.53
C GLY A 22 -2.50 -9.40 -16.40
N ARG A 23 -3.09 -9.36 -15.20
CA ARG A 23 -4.38 -8.70 -14.97
C ARG A 23 -4.18 -7.23 -14.66
N ARG A 24 -5.10 -6.41 -15.16
CA ARG A 24 -5.16 -4.99 -14.83
C ARG A 24 -5.79 -4.82 -13.46
N VAL A 25 -5.17 -3.96 -12.66
CA VAL A 25 -5.60 -3.57 -11.32
C VAL A 25 -5.89 -2.09 -11.32
N MET A 26 -6.99 -1.69 -10.68
CA MET A 26 -7.28 -0.30 -10.35
C MET A 26 -7.79 -0.21 -8.91
N LEU A 27 -7.13 0.59 -8.09
CA LEU A 27 -7.42 0.69 -6.65
C LEU A 27 -7.36 2.14 -6.16
N PRO A 28 -8.28 2.56 -5.28
CA PRO A 28 -8.11 3.79 -4.56
C PRO A 28 -6.95 3.69 -3.57
N VAL A 29 -6.15 4.75 -3.51
CA VAL A 29 -5.06 4.91 -2.55
C VAL A 29 -5.26 6.21 -1.78
N VAL A 30 -5.16 6.10 -0.46
CA VAL A 30 -5.20 7.23 0.48
C VAL A 30 -3.82 7.43 1.06
N VAL A 31 -3.30 8.65 0.95
CA VAL A 31 -2.01 9.03 1.50
C VAL A 31 -2.25 9.98 2.66
N VAL A 32 -1.78 9.63 3.84
CA VAL A 32 -1.77 10.49 5.03
C VAL A 32 -0.35 10.97 5.26
N MET A 33 -0.14 12.26 5.06
CA MET A 33 1.17 12.90 5.18
C MET A 33 1.26 13.74 6.44
N GLY A 34 2.33 13.56 7.22
CA GLY A 34 2.67 14.44 8.33
C GLY A 34 3.67 15.49 7.88
N ILE A 35 3.38 16.77 8.13
CA ILE A 35 4.29 17.89 7.85
C ILE A 35 4.83 18.46 9.16
N GLN A 36 6.14 18.65 9.26
CA GLN A 36 6.82 19.29 10.38
C GLN A 36 7.88 20.27 9.85
N ASN A 37 7.92 21.49 10.37
CA ASN A 37 8.86 22.55 9.94
C ASN A 37 8.84 22.79 8.41
N GLY A 38 7.65 22.74 7.81
CA GLY A 38 7.48 22.91 6.35
C GLY A 38 8.00 21.73 5.50
N LYS A 39 8.39 20.61 6.11
CA LYS A 39 8.88 19.40 5.43
C LYS A 39 8.00 18.20 5.72
N VAL A 40 7.98 17.23 4.81
CA VAL A 40 7.32 15.94 5.02
C VAL A 40 8.11 15.13 6.05
N ALA A 41 7.48 14.82 7.18
CA ALA A 41 8.07 14.01 8.24
C ALA A 41 7.78 12.52 8.04
N TYR A 42 6.57 12.19 7.56
CA TYR A 42 6.18 10.83 7.25
C TYR A 42 5.07 10.77 6.23
N GLU A 43 4.94 9.60 5.61
CA GLU A 43 3.85 9.22 4.75
C GLU A 43 3.28 7.88 5.20
N ARG A 44 1.96 7.76 5.23
CA ARG A 44 1.24 6.50 5.43
C ARG A 44 0.33 6.29 4.24
N ILE A 45 0.58 5.23 3.50
CA ILE A 45 -0.17 4.89 2.30
C ILE A 45 -1.12 3.75 2.64
N TYR A 46 -2.38 3.95 2.30
CA TYR A 46 -3.46 3.01 2.53
C TYR A 46 -4.07 2.56 1.20
N TRP A 47 -4.20 1.26 1.04
CA TRP A 47 -4.97 0.61 -0.02
C TRP A 47 -5.74 -0.57 0.55
N ASP A 48 -6.60 -1.18 -0.27
CA ASP A 48 -7.36 -2.38 0.12
C ASP A 48 -6.77 -3.63 -0.53
N GLN A 49 -6.09 -4.44 0.31
CA GLN A 49 -5.43 -5.67 -0.12
C GLN A 49 -6.42 -6.73 -0.61
N ALA A 50 -7.63 -6.78 -0.06
CA ALA A 50 -8.65 -7.73 -0.50
C ALA A 50 -9.09 -7.42 -1.93
N SER A 51 -9.35 -6.14 -2.25
CA SER A 51 -9.66 -5.70 -3.60
C SER A 51 -8.52 -5.94 -4.59
N LEU A 52 -7.25 -5.81 -4.16
CA LEU A 52 -6.10 -6.17 -4.99
C LEU A 52 -6.10 -7.66 -5.33
N LEU A 53 -6.17 -8.51 -4.30
CA LEU A 53 -6.13 -9.96 -4.44
C LEU A 53 -7.31 -10.49 -5.26
N ALA A 54 -8.51 -9.95 -5.08
CA ALA A 54 -9.67 -10.30 -5.89
C ALA A 54 -9.47 -10.00 -7.38
N GLN A 55 -8.93 -8.82 -7.73
CA GLN A 55 -8.68 -8.45 -9.13
C GLN A 55 -7.62 -9.34 -9.78
N ILE A 56 -6.55 -9.70 -9.07
CA ILE A 56 -5.51 -10.58 -9.60
C ILE A 56 -5.86 -12.08 -9.53
N GLY A 57 -7.03 -12.44 -8.97
CA GLY A 57 -7.52 -13.82 -8.87
C GLY A 57 -6.95 -14.62 -7.69
N GLY A 58 -6.35 -13.96 -6.71
CA GLY A 58 -5.82 -14.57 -5.48
C GLY A 58 -6.89 -14.84 -4.41
N LEU A 59 -8.10 -14.29 -4.54
CA LEU A 59 -9.26 -14.59 -3.69
C LEU A 59 -10.42 -15.07 -4.56
N SER A 60 -11.09 -16.16 -4.15
CA SER A 60 -12.36 -16.58 -4.75
C SER A 60 -13.48 -15.63 -4.31
N ALA A 61 -14.42 -15.34 -5.22
CA ALA A 61 -15.55 -14.45 -4.95
C ALA A 61 -16.43 -14.93 -3.77
N GLU A 62 -16.39 -16.22 -3.45
CA GLU A 62 -17.11 -16.86 -2.33
C GLU A 62 -16.47 -16.59 -0.96
N CYS A 63 -15.18 -16.22 -0.94
CA CYS A 63 -14.44 -15.86 0.28
C CYS A 63 -14.40 -14.35 0.51
N ALA A 64 -14.84 -13.55 -0.48
CA ALA A 64 -15.17 -12.16 -0.23
C ALA A 64 -16.41 -12.12 0.66
N PRO A 65 -16.44 -11.34 1.76
CA PRO A 65 -17.61 -11.28 2.61
C PRO A 65 -18.82 -10.90 1.77
N SER A 66 -19.79 -11.82 1.66
CA SER A 66 -21.03 -11.67 0.89
C SER A 66 -21.94 -10.55 1.44
N ASP A 67 -21.56 -9.97 2.57
CA ASP A 67 -22.06 -8.74 3.15
C ASP A 67 -20.90 -7.73 3.28
N ALA A 68 -20.44 -7.21 2.15
CA ALA A 68 -19.42 -6.17 2.06
C ALA A 68 -20.02 -4.80 2.44
N THR A 69 -20.59 -4.69 3.63
CA THR A 69 -20.62 -3.41 4.34
C THR A 69 -19.18 -3.02 4.64
N ARG A 70 -18.58 -2.28 3.69
CA ARG A 70 -17.33 -1.51 3.75
C ARG A 70 -16.44 -1.83 4.96
N ARG A 71 -15.60 -2.86 4.86
CA ARG A 71 -14.48 -3.03 5.78
C ARG A 71 -13.20 -3.01 4.97
N ASN A 72 -12.61 -1.82 4.82
CA ASN A 72 -11.30 -1.63 4.23
C ASN A 72 -10.28 -2.33 5.12
N SER A 73 -9.65 -3.41 4.63
CA SER A 73 -8.54 -4.03 5.33
C SER A 73 -7.32 -3.10 5.21
N VAL A 74 -6.75 -2.74 6.36
CA VAL A 74 -5.69 -1.72 6.48
C VAL A 74 -4.35 -2.45 6.60
N GLU A 75 -3.55 -2.47 5.54
CA GLU A 75 -2.13 -2.84 5.66
C GLU A 75 -1.27 -1.58 5.75
N LYS A 76 -0.41 -1.55 6.78
CA LYS A 76 0.39 -0.39 7.18
C LYS A 76 1.82 -0.57 6.70
N PHE A 77 2.16 -0.01 5.54
CA PHE A 77 3.57 0.14 5.17
C PHE A 77 4.13 1.39 5.87
N THR A 78 4.96 1.18 6.90
CA THR A 78 5.68 2.28 7.54
C THR A 78 7.04 2.42 6.86
N LEU A 79 7.18 3.42 5.98
CA LEU A 79 8.49 3.86 5.52
C LEU A 79 9.28 4.33 6.75
N LYS A 80 10.42 3.70 7.04
CA LYS A 80 11.35 4.18 8.06
C LYS A 80 11.94 5.50 7.57
N THR A 81 11.44 6.62 8.08
CA THR A 81 12.09 7.92 7.91
C THR A 81 13.47 7.86 8.56
N ALA A 82 14.54 7.89 7.75
CA ALA A 82 15.86 8.28 8.21
C ALA A 82 15.89 9.80 8.33
N VAL A 83 15.54 10.32 9.51
CA VAL A 83 15.93 11.66 9.93
C VAL A 83 16.77 11.46 11.19
N GLU A 84 18.09 11.47 11.03
CA GLU A 84 19.00 11.68 12.16
C GLU A 84 18.89 13.14 12.61
N PRO A 85 18.63 13.42 13.90
CA PRO A 85 18.67 14.76 14.41
C PRO A 85 19.91 14.92 15.30
N SER A 86 21.07 15.27 14.74
CA SER A 86 22.05 16.08 15.48
C SER A 86 23.23 16.51 14.62
N GLY A 87 23.14 17.72 14.08
CA GLY A 87 24.32 18.53 13.82
C GLY A 87 24.86 19.11 15.13
N ARG A 88 25.70 18.34 15.84
CA ARG A 88 26.54 18.91 16.91
C ARG A 88 27.99 18.49 16.71
N LEU A 89 28.77 19.39 16.11
CA LEU A 89 30.19 19.49 16.39
C LEU A 89 30.35 20.25 17.71
N SER A 90 31.04 19.65 18.68
CA SER A 90 31.79 20.39 19.70
C SER A 90 32.81 19.47 20.36
N THR A 91 34.08 19.85 20.12
CA THR A 91 35.33 19.60 20.88
C THR A 91 35.78 18.16 21.10
#